data_AF-A0AAE3ZXE6-F1
#
_entry.id   AF-A0AAE3ZXE6-F1
#
_cell.length_a   1.000
_cell.length_b   1.000
_cell.length_c   1.000
_cell.angle_alpha   90.00
_cell.angle_beta   90.00
_cell.angle_gamma   90.00
#
_symmetry.space_group_name_H-M   'P 1'
#
loop_
_entity.id
_entity.type
_entity.pdbx_description
1 polymer ?
#
loop_
_entity_poly.entity_id
_entity_poly.type
_entity_poly.pdbx_seq_one_letter_code
_entity_poly.pdbx_strand_id
1 'polypeptide(L)'
;MDAGEEPENQAPPVRKRRRALWWTLGGIAALVVVAIVVAGARLATPLRADPARFAEVAAEVEDTGDALIMRPAVASTGDGIVFVPGARVEAEAYAWTLAPLVTAGSTVIIVRPPLRFAILERRDLAEFTALAPEVTRWGVGGHSLGGVRACTYAANEPGRVAGLLLLGSYCNDDLSGTALPVLSIGGSRDGFSTPEDIREAAHLLPAGATFVEIEGMNHSQFGAYGDQDGDGTATIDDEAARAALIKAIDNP
;
A
#
# COMPACT_ATOMS: atom_id res chain seq x y z
N MET A 1 62.68 -54.09 -0.43
CA MET A 1 61.88 -53.74 0.76
C MET A 1 61.88 -52.22 0.84
N ASP A 2 60.81 -51.59 0.36
CA ASP A 2 60.05 -50.61 1.16
C ASP A 2 58.77 -50.28 0.38
N ALA A 3 57.62 -50.47 1.03
CA ALA A 3 56.30 -50.27 0.44
C ALA A 3 55.75 -48.97 1.04
N GLY A 4 55.57 -47.93 0.22
CA GLY A 4 54.95 -46.68 0.66
C GLY A 4 53.46 -46.87 0.92
N GLU A 5 53.03 -46.61 2.15
CA GLU A 5 51.62 -46.54 2.55
C GLU A 5 50.89 -45.37 1.86
N GLU A 6 49.72 -45.65 1.28
CA GLU A 6 48.75 -44.61 0.89
C GLU A 6 48.05 -44.03 2.13
N PRO A 7 47.71 -42.72 2.15
CA PRO A 7 47.00 -42.14 3.27
C PRO A 7 45.52 -42.58 3.27
N GLU A 8 45.11 -43.23 4.35
CA GLU A 8 43.74 -43.60 4.65
C GLU A 8 42.83 -42.37 4.73
N ASN A 9 41.99 -42.15 3.72
CA ASN A 9 40.98 -41.09 3.69
C ASN A 9 39.83 -41.46 4.66
N GLN A 10 39.97 -41.09 5.93
CA GLN A 10 38.95 -41.32 6.95
C GLN A 10 37.72 -40.42 6.71
N ALA A 11 36.70 -40.98 6.06
CA ALA A 11 35.38 -40.35 6.00
C ALA A 11 34.85 -40.12 7.43
N PRO A 12 34.33 -38.91 7.77
CA PRO A 12 33.93 -38.61 9.14
C PRO A 12 32.77 -39.50 9.62
N PRO A 13 32.75 -39.91 10.91
CA PRO A 13 31.84 -40.93 11.40
C PRO A 13 30.37 -40.50 11.29
N VAL A 14 29.54 -41.37 10.72
CA VAL A 14 28.11 -41.18 10.38
C VAL A 14 27.27 -40.59 11.54
N ARG A 15 27.61 -40.90 12.81
CA ARG A 15 26.96 -40.32 14.01
C ARG A 15 27.17 -38.82 14.18
N LYS A 16 28.34 -38.28 13.82
CA LYS A 16 28.61 -36.82 13.88
C LYS A 16 27.79 -36.07 12.84
N ARG A 17 27.62 -36.64 11.64
CA ARG A 17 26.78 -36.08 10.57
C ARG A 17 25.30 -36.02 10.94
N ARG A 18 24.76 -37.07 11.59
CA ARG A 18 23.37 -37.06 12.08
C ARG A 18 23.14 -36.03 13.18
N ARG A 19 24.06 -35.87 14.13
CA ARG A 19 23.95 -34.84 15.17
C ARG A 19 23.99 -33.43 14.56
N ALA A 20 24.92 -33.16 13.66
CA ALA A 20 24.99 -31.88 12.94
C ALA A 20 23.68 -31.57 12.20
N LEU A 21 23.07 -32.57 11.53
CA LEU A 21 21.77 -32.44 10.86
C LEU A 21 20.63 -32.09 11.85
N TRP A 22 20.58 -32.70 13.03
CA TRP A 22 19.59 -32.38 14.06
C TRP A 22 19.77 -30.99 14.66
N TRP A 23 21.02 -30.53 14.83
CA TRP A 23 21.30 -29.15 15.25
C TRP A 23 20.92 -28.13 14.18
N THR A 24 21.17 -28.42 12.91
CA THR A 24 20.72 -27.54 11.81
C THR A 24 19.21 -27.50 11.69
N LEU A 25 18.52 -28.65 11.78
CA LEU A 25 17.05 -28.71 11.73
C LEU A 25 16.42 -28.01 12.95
N GLY A 26 16.99 -28.20 14.15
CA GLY A 26 16.57 -27.48 15.34
C GLY A 26 16.78 -25.97 15.25
N GLY A 27 17.90 -25.53 14.68
CA GLY A 27 18.19 -24.12 14.40
C GLY A 27 17.22 -23.51 13.39
N ILE A 28 16.92 -24.21 12.29
CA ILE A 28 15.91 -23.78 11.30
C ILE A 28 14.52 -23.69 11.95
N ALA A 29 14.12 -24.70 12.73
CA ALA A 29 12.84 -24.68 13.43
C ALA A 29 12.73 -23.49 14.40
N ALA A 30 13.80 -23.20 15.15
CA ALA A 30 13.84 -22.04 16.04
C ALA A 30 13.73 -20.72 15.26
N LEU A 31 14.42 -20.56 14.13
CA LEU A 31 14.31 -19.38 13.27
C LEU A 31 12.91 -19.22 12.69
N VAL A 32 12.27 -20.31 12.27
CA VAL A 32 10.88 -20.29 11.78
C VAL A 32 9.93 -19.86 12.89
N VAL A 33 10.10 -20.36 14.12
CA VAL A 33 9.30 -19.92 15.27
C VAL A 33 9.51 -18.43 15.54
N VAL A 34 10.75 -17.94 15.51
CA VAL A 34 11.04 -16.49 15.67
C VAL A 34 10.38 -15.67 14.56
N ALA A 35 10.48 -16.09 13.30
CA ALA A 35 9.83 -15.41 12.18
C ALA A 35 8.30 -15.38 12.33
N ILE A 36 7.68 -16.49 12.75
CA ILE A 36 6.24 -16.56 13.04
C ILE A 36 5.87 -15.62 14.19
N VAL A 37 6.66 -15.57 15.25
CA VAL A 37 6.43 -14.68 16.39
C VAL A 37 6.56 -13.21 15.97
N VAL A 38 7.57 -12.85 15.18
CA VAL A 38 7.75 -11.49 14.66
C VAL A 38 6.62 -11.10 13.70
N ALA A 39 6.23 -11.99 12.78
CA ALA A 39 5.11 -11.76 11.87
C ALA A 39 3.79 -11.61 12.64
N GLY A 40 3.54 -12.48 13.63
CA GLY A 40 2.37 -12.41 14.50
C GLY A 40 2.34 -11.13 15.32
N ALA A 41 3.47 -10.70 15.87
CA ALA A 41 3.58 -9.43 16.60
C ALA A 41 3.30 -8.23 15.69
N ARG A 42 3.89 -8.19 14.48
CA ARG A 42 3.66 -7.12 13.49
C ARG A 42 2.22 -7.07 12.97
N LEU A 43 1.54 -8.22 12.90
CA LEU A 43 0.12 -8.29 12.57
C LEU A 43 -0.77 -7.78 13.72
N ALA A 44 -0.37 -8.04 14.96
CA ALA A 44 -1.08 -7.56 16.16
C ALA A 44 -0.86 -6.05 16.43
N THR A 45 0.19 -5.46 15.88
CA THR A 45 0.51 -4.02 15.99
C THR A 45 0.41 -3.33 14.63
N PRO A 46 -0.81 -2.99 14.16
CA PRO A 46 -0.97 -2.23 12.92
C PRO A 46 -0.39 -0.81 13.07
N LEU A 47 -0.09 -0.19 11.92
CA LEU A 47 0.19 1.24 11.86
C LEU A 47 -1.15 1.96 12.05
N ARG A 48 -1.32 2.58 13.22
CA ARG A 48 -2.61 3.12 13.64
C ARG A 48 -2.82 4.51 13.10
N ALA A 49 -4.08 4.83 12.82
CA ALA A 49 -4.45 6.19 12.50
C ALA A 49 -4.11 7.12 13.67
N ASP A 50 -3.64 8.33 13.34
CA ASP A 50 -3.51 9.41 14.30
C ASP A 50 -4.92 9.75 14.82
N PRO A 51 -5.17 9.59 16.14
CA PRO A 51 -6.51 9.77 16.70
C PRO A 51 -6.99 11.22 16.62
N ALA A 52 -6.09 12.22 16.66
CA ALA A 52 -6.47 13.62 16.53
C ALA A 52 -6.90 13.93 15.10
N ARG A 53 -6.13 13.47 14.11
CA ARG A 53 -6.45 13.65 12.68
C ARG A 53 -7.74 12.94 12.29
N PHE A 54 -7.95 11.72 12.77
CA PHE A 54 -9.19 11.01 12.51
C PHE A 54 -10.40 11.67 13.18
N ALA A 55 -10.25 12.18 14.42
CA ALA A 55 -11.33 12.87 15.11
C ALA A 55 -11.85 14.12 14.37
N GLU A 56 -11.01 14.78 13.57
CA GLU A 56 -11.43 15.92 12.72
C GLU A 56 -12.49 15.54 11.69
N VAL A 57 -12.51 14.29 11.22
CA VAL A 57 -13.37 13.82 10.13
C VAL A 57 -14.35 12.72 10.53
N ALA A 58 -14.22 12.17 11.75
CA ALA A 58 -14.95 10.98 12.19
C ALA A 58 -16.49 11.13 12.12
N ALA A 59 -17.03 12.35 12.27
CA ALA A 59 -18.47 12.59 12.19
C ALA A 59 -19.05 12.37 10.78
N GLU A 60 -18.21 12.38 9.75
CA GLU A 60 -18.58 12.24 8.34
C GLU A 60 -18.29 10.84 7.79
N VAL A 61 -17.77 9.96 8.65
CA VAL A 61 -17.34 8.60 8.30
C VAL A 61 -18.40 7.60 8.70
N GLU A 62 -18.99 6.92 7.71
CA GLU A 62 -19.78 5.72 7.93
C GLU A 62 -18.88 4.48 7.91
N ASP A 63 -19.00 3.63 8.93
CA ASP A 63 -18.24 2.40 9.05
C ASP A 63 -19.12 1.18 8.76
N THR A 64 -18.79 0.43 7.71
CA THR A 64 -19.48 -0.81 7.32
C THR A 64 -18.84 -2.09 7.87
N GLY A 65 -17.74 -1.96 8.63
CA GLY A 65 -16.82 -3.03 8.99
C GLY A 65 -15.81 -3.32 7.87
N ASP A 66 -16.28 -3.43 6.63
CA ASP A 66 -15.48 -3.78 5.46
C ASP A 66 -14.84 -2.59 4.74
N ALA A 67 -15.40 -1.40 4.94
CA ALA A 67 -14.89 -0.15 4.40
C ALA A 67 -15.38 1.05 5.23
N LEU A 68 -14.66 2.16 5.13
CA LEU A 68 -15.11 3.49 5.53
C LEU A 68 -15.73 4.19 4.33
N ILE A 69 -16.88 4.82 4.50
CA ILE A 69 -17.56 5.59 3.46
C ILE A 69 -17.66 7.05 3.93
N MET A 70 -17.18 7.96 3.11
CA MET A 70 -17.28 9.40 3.33
C MET A 70 -18.04 10.02 2.16
N ARG A 71 -19.18 10.64 2.45
CA ARG A 71 -20.05 11.26 1.45
C ARG A 71 -20.02 12.78 1.55
N PRO A 72 -20.11 13.50 0.43
CA PRO A 72 -20.13 14.96 0.45
C PRO A 72 -21.38 15.48 1.17
N ALA A 73 -21.19 16.44 2.08
CA ALA A 73 -22.31 17.21 2.67
C ALA A 73 -22.86 18.28 1.70
N VAL A 74 -22.12 18.55 0.64
CA VAL A 74 -22.48 19.46 -0.46
C VAL A 74 -23.15 18.71 -1.62
N ALA A 75 -23.53 19.41 -2.69
CA ALA A 75 -24.02 18.76 -3.90
C ALA A 75 -22.94 17.80 -4.46
N SER A 76 -23.32 16.54 -4.65
CA SER A 76 -22.43 15.52 -5.22
C SER A 76 -22.10 15.82 -6.68
N THR A 77 -20.86 15.58 -7.08
CA THR A 77 -20.41 15.61 -8.47
C THR A 77 -20.84 14.37 -9.25
N GLY A 78 -21.31 13.33 -8.56
CA GLY A 78 -21.53 12.00 -9.13
C GLY A 78 -20.25 11.18 -9.31
N ASP A 79 -19.10 11.71 -8.89
CA ASP A 79 -17.81 11.03 -8.91
C ASP A 79 -17.51 10.38 -7.54
N GLY A 80 -16.73 9.29 -7.58
CA GLY A 80 -16.20 8.69 -6.37
C GLY A 80 -14.89 7.94 -6.59
N ILE A 81 -14.22 7.64 -5.49
CA ILE A 81 -12.97 6.88 -5.49
C ILE A 81 -13.04 5.73 -4.48
N VAL A 82 -12.70 4.53 -4.93
CA VAL A 82 -12.38 3.40 -4.05
C VAL A 82 -10.88 3.43 -3.78
N PHE A 83 -10.50 3.70 -2.54
CA PHE A 83 -9.13 3.84 -2.09
C PHE A 83 -8.69 2.62 -1.25
N VAL A 84 -7.55 2.04 -1.59
CA VAL A 84 -6.99 0.87 -0.89
C VAL A 84 -5.80 1.30 -0.01
N PRO A 85 -5.87 1.09 1.31
CA PRO A 85 -4.77 1.36 2.24
C PRO A 85 -3.47 0.60 1.94
N GLY A 86 -2.36 1.18 2.40
CA GLY A 86 -1.05 0.52 2.47
C GLY A 86 -1.00 -0.62 3.49
N ALA A 87 0.04 -1.45 3.37
CA ALA A 87 0.20 -2.65 4.20
C ALA A 87 0.27 -2.31 5.70
N ARG A 88 -0.55 -2.99 6.51
CA ARG A 88 -0.68 -2.85 7.97
C ARG A 88 -1.28 -1.53 8.45
N VAL A 89 -1.61 -0.59 7.57
CA VAL A 89 -2.17 0.71 7.94
C VAL A 89 -3.68 0.60 8.17
N GLU A 90 -4.18 1.25 9.21
CA GLU A 90 -5.62 1.41 9.46
C GLU A 90 -6.28 2.28 8.39
N ALA A 91 -7.48 1.92 7.94
CA ALA A 91 -8.20 2.68 6.89
C ALA A 91 -8.50 4.12 7.34
N GLU A 92 -8.73 4.29 8.64
CA GLU A 92 -8.97 5.55 9.34
C GLU A 92 -7.83 6.56 9.10
N ALA A 93 -6.60 6.08 8.87
CA ALA A 93 -5.44 6.95 8.63
C ALA A 93 -5.57 7.77 7.33
N TYR A 94 -6.36 7.29 6.36
CA TYR A 94 -6.53 7.96 5.07
C TYR A 94 -7.74 8.89 5.05
N ALA A 95 -8.65 8.79 6.03
CA ALA A 95 -9.86 9.60 6.06
C ALA A 95 -9.54 11.09 6.13
N TRP A 96 -8.59 11.48 6.99
CA TRP A 96 -8.14 12.87 7.08
C TRP A 96 -7.48 13.33 5.78
N THR A 97 -6.56 12.54 5.23
CA THR A 97 -5.85 12.85 4.00
C THR A 97 -6.79 13.06 2.81
N LEU A 98 -7.82 12.22 2.68
CA LEU A 98 -8.75 12.21 1.54
C LEU A 98 -10.01 13.07 1.74
N ALA A 99 -10.28 13.56 2.95
CA ALA A 99 -11.43 14.43 3.23
C ALA A 99 -11.61 15.62 2.27
N PRO A 100 -10.55 16.27 1.75
CA PRO A 100 -10.71 17.37 0.80
C PRO A 100 -11.41 16.94 -0.50
N LEU A 101 -11.27 15.68 -0.94
CA LEU A 101 -12.04 15.12 -2.07
C LEU A 101 -13.54 15.10 -1.79
N VAL A 102 -13.90 14.81 -0.54
CA VAL A 102 -15.28 14.77 -0.06
C VAL A 102 -15.83 16.20 0.02
N THR A 103 -15.03 17.14 0.51
CA THR A 103 -15.39 18.58 0.49
C THR A 103 -15.60 19.09 -0.94
N ALA A 104 -14.85 18.57 -1.92
CA ALA A 104 -15.01 18.90 -3.34
C ALA A 104 -16.21 18.21 -4.02
N GLY A 105 -16.97 17.37 -3.31
CA GLY A 105 -18.22 16.77 -3.81
C GLY A 105 -18.10 15.31 -4.27
N SER A 106 -16.95 14.66 -4.10
CA SER A 106 -16.75 13.24 -4.44
C SER A 106 -17.08 12.32 -3.27
N THR A 107 -17.57 11.11 -3.54
CA THR A 107 -17.68 10.07 -2.52
C THR A 107 -16.37 9.30 -2.39
N VAL A 108 -15.86 9.10 -1.18
CA VAL A 108 -14.64 8.32 -0.92
C VAL A 108 -15.00 7.05 -0.17
N ILE A 109 -14.57 5.90 -0.70
CA ILE A 109 -14.66 4.60 -0.01
C ILE A 109 -13.24 4.13 0.30
N ILE A 110 -12.89 4.00 1.57
CA ILE A 110 -11.59 3.47 2.00
C ILE A 110 -11.77 2.02 2.41
N VAL A 111 -11.19 1.10 1.63
CA VAL A 111 -11.32 -0.35 1.84
C VAL A 111 -10.64 -0.76 3.15
N ARG A 112 -11.19 -1.74 3.87
CA ARG A 112 -10.45 -2.49 4.91
C ARG A 112 -10.07 -3.87 4.38
N PRO A 113 -8.83 -4.05 3.88
CA PRO A 113 -8.39 -5.36 3.41
C PRO A 113 -8.30 -6.39 4.55
N PRO A 114 -8.46 -7.68 4.25
CA PRO A 114 -8.22 -8.75 5.22
C PRO A 114 -6.85 -8.61 5.86
N LEU A 115 -6.79 -8.66 7.19
CA LEU A 115 -5.56 -8.51 7.98
C LEU A 115 -4.80 -7.18 7.73
N ARG A 116 -5.44 -6.19 7.09
CA ARG A 116 -4.82 -4.93 6.63
C ARG A 116 -3.73 -5.12 5.57
N PHE A 117 -3.85 -6.14 4.72
CA PHE A 117 -2.94 -6.36 3.60
C PHE A 117 -3.71 -6.38 2.28
N ALA A 118 -3.44 -5.40 1.42
CA ALA A 118 -4.11 -5.28 0.12
C ALA A 118 -3.91 -6.50 -0.81
N ILE A 119 -2.80 -7.23 -0.68
CA ILE A 119 -2.57 -8.47 -1.43
C ILE A 119 -3.53 -9.61 -1.05
N LEU A 120 -4.16 -9.52 0.12
CA LEU A 120 -5.17 -10.48 0.57
C LEU A 120 -6.59 -10.03 0.20
N GLU A 121 -6.74 -8.83 -0.36
CA GLU A 121 -8.02 -8.35 -0.86
C GLU A 121 -8.42 -9.15 -2.11
N ARG A 122 -9.57 -9.81 -2.05
CA ARG A 122 -10.09 -10.64 -3.13
C ARG A 122 -11.43 -10.17 -3.65
N ARG A 123 -12.09 -9.27 -2.92
CA ARG A 123 -13.37 -8.71 -3.33
C ARG A 123 -13.19 -7.91 -4.61
N ASP A 124 -14.22 -7.95 -5.44
CA ASP A 124 -14.24 -7.20 -6.69
C ASP A 124 -14.52 -5.72 -6.42
N LEU A 125 -14.10 -4.84 -7.33
CA LEU A 125 -14.37 -3.41 -7.22
C LEU A 125 -15.88 -3.13 -7.08
N ALA A 126 -16.70 -3.92 -7.78
CA ALA A 126 -18.15 -3.83 -7.75
C ALA A 126 -18.75 -3.94 -6.33
N GLU A 127 -18.15 -4.74 -5.44
CA GLU A 127 -18.62 -4.90 -4.05
C GLU A 127 -18.51 -3.58 -3.28
N PHE A 128 -17.46 -2.81 -3.52
CA PHE A 128 -17.28 -1.50 -2.89
C PHE A 128 -18.15 -0.44 -3.55
N THR A 129 -18.21 -0.39 -4.88
CA THR A 129 -19.02 0.62 -5.58
C THR A 129 -20.51 0.48 -5.29
N ALA A 130 -20.98 -0.73 -4.95
CA ALA A 130 -22.37 -0.99 -4.57
C ALA A 130 -22.76 -0.33 -3.22
N LEU A 131 -21.79 0.07 -2.39
CA LEU A 131 -22.05 0.76 -1.12
C LEU A 131 -22.49 2.23 -1.32
N ALA A 132 -22.28 2.79 -2.51
CA ALA A 132 -22.67 4.15 -2.86
C ALA A 132 -23.29 4.17 -4.27
N PRO A 133 -24.52 3.63 -4.45
CA PRO A 133 -25.18 3.52 -5.75
C PRO A 133 -25.51 4.89 -6.40
N GLU A 134 -25.44 5.97 -5.64
CA GLU A 134 -25.56 7.35 -6.12
C GLU A 134 -24.36 7.82 -6.97
N VAL A 135 -23.21 7.14 -6.87
CA VAL A 135 -22.01 7.48 -7.64
C VAL A 135 -22.10 6.86 -9.03
N THR A 136 -21.86 7.68 -10.06
CA THR A 136 -21.99 7.28 -11.47
C THR A 136 -20.66 7.06 -12.16
N ARG A 137 -19.57 7.62 -11.63
CA ARG A 137 -18.22 7.49 -12.19
C ARG A 137 -17.21 7.18 -11.09
N TRP A 138 -16.49 6.07 -11.24
CA TRP A 138 -15.57 5.56 -10.22
C TRP A 138 -14.11 5.63 -10.68
N GLY A 139 -13.29 6.31 -9.91
CA GLY A 139 -11.85 6.11 -9.88
C GLY A 139 -11.46 5.03 -8.88
N VAL A 140 -10.24 4.53 -9.01
CA VAL A 140 -9.60 3.71 -7.98
C VAL A 140 -8.29 4.36 -7.57
N GLY A 141 -7.88 4.14 -6.33
CA GLY A 141 -6.57 4.57 -5.90
C GLY A 141 -6.06 3.74 -4.74
N GLY A 142 -4.82 3.98 -4.37
CA GLY A 142 -4.27 3.34 -3.21
C GLY A 142 -2.89 3.84 -2.86
N HIS A 143 -2.50 3.54 -1.64
CA HIS A 143 -1.20 3.87 -1.10
C HIS A 143 -0.31 2.62 -1.02
N SER A 144 0.95 2.70 -1.45
CA SER A 144 1.91 1.60 -1.35
C SER A 144 1.34 0.29 -1.94
N LEU A 145 1.37 -0.82 -1.21
CA LEU A 145 0.74 -2.08 -1.64
C LEU A 145 -0.75 -1.95 -2.02
N GLY A 146 -1.47 -0.98 -1.47
CA GLY A 146 -2.83 -0.65 -1.86
C GLY A 146 -2.93 -0.11 -3.29
N GLY A 147 -1.95 0.69 -3.75
CA GLY A 147 -1.89 1.17 -5.12
C GLY A 147 -1.67 0.03 -6.11
N VAL A 148 -0.85 -0.98 -5.76
CA VAL A 148 -0.72 -2.21 -6.56
C VAL A 148 -2.09 -2.89 -6.74
N ARG A 149 -2.90 -3.02 -5.68
CA ARG A 149 -4.26 -3.57 -5.78
C ARG A 149 -5.19 -2.68 -6.61
N ALA A 150 -5.05 -1.36 -6.51
CA ALA A 150 -5.80 -0.42 -7.35
C ALA A 150 -5.48 -0.59 -8.84
N CYS A 151 -4.22 -0.85 -9.20
CA CYS A 151 -3.83 -1.19 -10.58
C CYS A 151 -4.53 -2.47 -11.04
N THR A 152 -4.61 -3.50 -10.19
CA THR A 152 -5.33 -4.73 -10.52
C THR A 152 -6.83 -4.48 -10.77
N TYR A 153 -7.47 -3.59 -10.01
CA TYR A 153 -8.86 -3.19 -10.32
C TYR A 153 -8.97 -2.50 -11.68
N ALA A 154 -8.06 -1.58 -11.98
CA ALA A 154 -8.03 -0.90 -13.27
C ALA A 154 -7.78 -1.85 -14.45
N ALA A 155 -6.91 -2.84 -14.27
CA ALA A 155 -6.58 -3.84 -15.29
C ALA A 155 -7.73 -4.82 -15.55
N ASN A 156 -8.43 -5.25 -14.50
CA ASN A 156 -9.52 -6.23 -14.59
C ASN A 156 -10.84 -5.64 -15.09
N GLU A 157 -11.03 -4.32 -14.95
CA GLU A 157 -12.26 -3.64 -15.38
C GLU A 157 -12.00 -2.53 -16.42
N PRO A 158 -11.42 -2.87 -17.59
CA PRO A 158 -11.07 -1.89 -18.60
C PRO A 158 -12.32 -1.13 -19.07
N GLY A 159 -12.24 0.21 -19.07
CA GLY A 159 -13.34 1.09 -19.48
C GLY A 159 -14.41 1.35 -18.42
N ARG A 160 -14.37 0.70 -17.24
CA ARG A 160 -15.26 1.01 -16.11
C ARG A 160 -14.60 1.90 -15.06
N VAL A 161 -13.28 1.81 -14.93
CA VAL A 161 -12.49 2.71 -14.07
C VAL A 161 -12.20 4.00 -14.83
N ALA A 162 -12.58 5.13 -14.24
CA ALA A 162 -12.47 6.45 -14.85
C ALA A 162 -11.11 7.13 -14.62
N GLY A 163 -10.32 6.64 -13.67
CA GLY A 163 -8.97 7.11 -13.38
C GLY A 163 -8.30 6.30 -12.27
N LEU A 164 -6.98 6.37 -12.22
CA LEU A 164 -6.15 5.70 -11.21
C LEU A 164 -5.30 6.73 -10.45
N LEU A 165 -5.40 6.72 -9.12
CA LEU A 165 -4.58 7.53 -8.22
C LEU A 165 -3.58 6.65 -7.45
N LEU A 166 -2.29 6.79 -7.74
CA LEU A 166 -1.21 6.11 -7.02
C LEU A 166 -0.54 7.07 -6.05
N LEU A 167 -0.57 6.75 -4.76
CA LEU A 167 0.10 7.52 -3.71
C LEU A 167 1.26 6.69 -3.17
N GLY A 168 2.50 7.15 -3.33
CA GLY A 168 3.69 6.42 -2.89
C GLY A 168 3.63 4.94 -3.31
N SER A 169 3.38 4.69 -4.60
CA SER A 169 3.11 3.35 -5.15
C SER A 169 3.50 3.26 -6.61
N TYR A 170 3.60 2.03 -7.11
CA TYR A 170 3.74 1.69 -8.52
C TYR A 170 2.72 0.60 -8.92
N CYS A 171 2.55 0.36 -10.23
CA CYS A 171 1.76 -0.76 -10.73
C CYS A 171 2.62 -1.99 -10.98
N ASN A 172 2.02 -3.17 -10.83
CA ASN A 172 2.57 -4.46 -11.30
C ASN A 172 1.79 -5.04 -12.50
N ASP A 173 0.62 -4.50 -12.78
CA ASP A 173 -0.19 -4.85 -13.95
C ASP A 173 0.14 -3.89 -15.11
N ASP A 174 0.20 -4.41 -16.33
CA ASP A 174 0.47 -3.61 -17.52
C ASP A 174 -0.80 -2.85 -17.98
N LEU A 175 -0.80 -1.55 -17.73
CA LEU A 175 -1.83 -0.60 -18.16
C LEU A 175 -1.36 0.26 -19.35
N SER A 176 -0.16 0.04 -19.87
CA SER A 176 0.50 0.92 -20.87
C SER A 176 -0.28 1.05 -22.18
N GLY A 177 -1.03 0.00 -22.55
CA GLY A 177 -1.90 -0.02 -23.72
C GLY A 177 -3.25 0.67 -23.53
N THR A 178 -3.56 1.21 -22.36
CA THR A 178 -4.86 1.84 -22.06
C THR A 178 -4.83 3.36 -22.25
N ALA A 179 -6.01 3.97 -22.32
CA ALA A 179 -6.18 5.42 -22.28
C ALA A 179 -6.63 5.92 -20.89
N LEU A 180 -6.39 5.11 -19.85
CA LEU A 180 -6.80 5.42 -18.48
C LEU A 180 -6.04 6.67 -17.98
N PRO A 181 -6.72 7.71 -17.47
CA PRO A 181 -6.04 8.79 -16.76
C PRO A 181 -5.38 8.23 -15.50
N VAL A 182 -4.07 8.46 -15.34
CA VAL A 182 -3.31 8.03 -14.17
C VAL A 182 -2.59 9.23 -13.56
N LEU A 183 -2.76 9.43 -12.27
CA LEU A 183 -1.97 10.36 -11.47
C LEU A 183 -1.14 9.57 -10.46
N SER A 184 0.19 9.64 -10.60
CA SER A 184 1.15 9.00 -9.72
C SER A 184 1.88 10.05 -8.90
N ILE A 185 1.67 10.05 -7.59
CA ILE A 185 2.26 11.00 -6.65
C ILE A 185 3.24 10.27 -5.75
N GLY A 186 4.53 10.63 -5.83
CA GLY A 186 5.60 10.13 -4.96
C GLY A 186 6.10 11.20 -4.00
N GLY A 187 6.79 10.80 -2.93
CA GLY A 187 7.54 11.70 -2.05
C GLY A 187 9.04 11.59 -2.33
N SER A 188 9.78 12.70 -2.37
CA SER A 188 11.23 12.68 -2.66
C SER A 188 12.04 11.94 -1.57
N ARG A 189 11.43 11.69 -0.41
CA ARG A 189 12.01 10.97 0.73
C ARG A 189 11.27 9.69 1.07
N ASP A 190 10.44 9.18 0.17
CA ASP A 190 9.79 7.89 0.33
C ASP A 190 10.85 6.77 0.33
N GLY A 191 10.95 6.04 1.44
CA GLY A 191 11.91 4.95 1.63
C GLY A 191 11.38 3.57 1.22
N PHE A 192 10.12 3.44 0.83
CA PHE A 192 9.47 2.17 0.52
C PHE A 192 9.06 2.05 -0.95
N SER A 193 8.40 3.07 -1.49
CA SER A 193 8.12 3.23 -2.91
C SER A 193 8.94 4.40 -3.41
N THR A 194 10.23 4.16 -3.56
CA THR A 194 11.20 5.21 -3.80
C THR A 194 10.93 5.91 -5.15
N PRO A 195 11.42 7.14 -5.34
CA PRO A 195 11.37 7.79 -6.65
C PRO A 195 11.98 6.96 -7.79
N GLU A 196 12.97 6.09 -7.49
CA GLU A 196 13.51 5.15 -8.48
C GLU A 196 12.47 4.07 -8.81
N ASP A 197 11.87 3.41 -7.80
CA ASP A 197 10.87 2.36 -8.02
C ASP A 197 9.70 2.87 -8.88
N ILE A 198 9.21 4.08 -8.62
CA ILE A 198 8.14 4.71 -9.40
C ILE A 198 8.59 4.96 -10.84
N ARG A 199 9.81 5.45 -11.06
CA ARG A 199 10.35 5.69 -12.41
C ARG A 199 10.57 4.39 -13.17
N GLU A 200 11.09 3.35 -12.53
CA GLU A 200 11.31 2.05 -13.15
C GLU A 200 9.99 1.41 -13.57
N ALA A 201 8.93 1.56 -12.78
CA ALA A 201 7.61 1.02 -13.10
C ALA A 201 6.78 1.88 -14.07
N ALA A 202 7.22 3.10 -14.42
CA ALA A 202 6.47 4.02 -15.27
C ALA A 202 6.09 3.43 -16.64
N HIS A 203 6.89 2.48 -17.15
CA HIS A 203 6.62 1.79 -18.41
C HIS A 203 5.35 0.92 -18.40
N LEU A 204 4.80 0.60 -17.22
CA LEU A 204 3.55 -0.13 -17.05
C LEU A 204 2.32 0.79 -17.08
N LEU A 205 2.51 2.10 -17.14
CA LEU A 205 1.43 3.09 -17.15
C LEU A 205 1.19 3.65 -18.56
N PRO A 206 -0.02 4.16 -18.85
CA PRO A 206 -0.30 4.87 -20.09
C PRO A 206 0.70 5.99 -20.36
N ALA A 207 1.01 6.24 -21.63
CA ALA A 207 1.90 7.35 -22.02
C ALA A 207 1.40 8.74 -21.57
N GLY A 208 0.09 8.87 -21.28
CA GLY A 208 -0.53 10.08 -20.74
C GLY A 208 -0.60 10.15 -19.21
N ALA A 209 0.07 9.25 -18.49
CA ALA A 209 0.13 9.30 -17.02
C ALA A 209 0.89 10.54 -16.53
N THR A 210 0.33 11.24 -15.55
CA THR A 210 1.01 12.34 -14.84
C THR A 210 1.78 11.78 -13.65
N PHE A 211 3.04 12.21 -13.52
CA PHE A 211 3.88 11.93 -12.36
C PHE A 211 4.19 13.23 -11.61
N VAL A 212 3.97 13.22 -10.31
CA VAL A 212 4.28 14.35 -9.41
C VAL A 212 5.14 13.83 -8.27
N GLU A 213 6.24 14.51 -7.99
CA GLU A 213 7.06 14.26 -6.80
C GLU A 213 6.89 15.42 -5.82
N ILE A 214 6.55 15.12 -4.57
CA ILE A 214 6.43 16.09 -3.49
C ILE A 214 7.75 16.13 -2.73
N GLU A 215 8.48 17.25 -2.88
CA GLU A 215 9.77 17.46 -2.24
C GLU A 215 9.64 17.45 -0.71
N GLY A 216 10.46 16.63 -0.05
CA GLY A 216 10.54 16.52 1.40
C GLY A 216 9.51 15.60 2.04
N MET A 217 8.55 15.07 1.28
CA MET A 217 7.54 14.12 1.76
C MET A 217 8.11 12.70 1.83
N ASN A 218 7.80 11.96 2.89
CA ASN A 218 8.13 10.53 3.01
C ASN A 218 6.90 9.62 2.78
N HIS A 219 7.08 8.30 2.86
CA HIS A 219 6.03 7.32 2.61
C HIS A 219 4.87 7.44 3.61
N SER A 220 5.21 7.69 4.88
CA SER A 220 4.21 7.75 5.94
C SER A 220 3.17 8.85 5.71
N GLN A 221 3.58 9.99 5.15
CA GLN A 221 2.74 11.18 5.03
C GLN A 221 1.57 11.07 4.03
N PHE A 222 1.48 9.99 3.25
CA PHE A 222 0.28 9.71 2.44
C PHE A 222 -0.93 9.27 3.28
N GLY A 223 -0.72 8.87 4.54
CA GLY A 223 -1.77 8.64 5.53
C GLY A 223 -1.39 9.22 6.89
N ALA A 224 -2.37 9.68 7.65
CA ALA A 224 -2.13 10.16 9.02
C ALA A 224 -1.95 8.97 9.99
N TYR A 225 -0.78 8.32 9.96
CA TYR A 225 -0.43 7.22 10.88
C TYR A 225 0.94 7.36 11.55
N GLY A 226 1.60 8.51 11.34
CA GLY A 226 2.90 8.85 11.93
C GLY A 226 4.07 8.05 11.34
N ASP A 227 5.25 8.25 11.93
CA ASP A 227 6.51 7.68 11.44
C ASP A 227 6.47 6.15 11.31
N GLN A 228 7.09 5.64 10.25
CA GLN A 228 7.22 4.22 9.97
C GLN A 228 8.70 3.79 9.97
N ASP A 229 9.01 2.76 10.77
CA ASP A 229 10.35 2.14 10.79
C ASP A 229 10.80 1.75 9.38
N GLY A 230 11.94 2.28 8.92
CA GLY A 230 12.51 1.99 7.61
C GLY A 230 12.13 2.96 6.50
N ASP A 231 11.27 3.95 6.77
CA ASP A 231 11.01 5.06 5.86
C ASP A 231 12.14 6.10 5.90
N GLY A 232 12.14 7.02 4.92
CA GLY A 232 12.94 8.22 4.98
C GLY A 232 12.41 9.24 5.98
N THR A 233 13.27 10.17 6.41
CA THR A 233 12.87 11.26 7.31
C THR A 233 12.33 12.44 6.50
N ALA A 234 11.04 12.74 6.66
CA ALA A 234 10.40 13.91 6.06
C ALA A 234 11.06 15.23 6.45
N THR A 235 11.00 16.22 5.57
CA THR A 235 11.43 17.61 5.84
C THR A 235 10.31 18.64 5.81
N ILE A 236 9.10 18.20 5.50
CA ILE A 236 7.87 18.98 5.63
C ILE A 236 6.97 18.31 6.66
N ASP A 237 6.12 19.08 7.33
CA ASP A 237 5.12 18.55 8.26
C ASP A 237 3.91 17.96 7.52
N ASP A 238 3.05 17.27 8.25
CA ASP A 238 1.89 16.55 7.71
C ASP A 238 0.87 17.49 7.07
N GLU A 239 0.67 18.69 7.62
CA GLU A 239 -0.17 19.72 7.02
C GLU A 239 0.37 20.17 5.66
N ALA A 240 1.67 20.46 5.56
CA ALA A 240 2.30 20.86 4.31
C ALA A 240 2.29 19.73 3.28
N ALA A 241 2.55 18.49 3.70
CA ALA A 241 2.46 17.31 2.86
C ALA A 241 1.04 17.11 2.30
N ARG A 242 0.02 17.16 3.17
CA ARG A 242 -1.39 17.07 2.75
C ARG A 242 -1.77 18.22 1.81
N ALA A 243 -1.36 19.45 2.10
CA ALA A 243 -1.66 20.58 1.22
C ALA A 243 -1.02 20.42 -0.17
N ALA A 244 0.22 19.95 -0.25
CA ALA A 244 0.90 19.66 -1.51
C ALA A 244 0.23 18.51 -2.28
N LEU A 245 -0.19 17.45 -1.56
CA LEU A 245 -0.92 16.32 -2.12
C LEU A 245 -2.26 16.75 -2.75
N ILE A 246 -3.07 17.54 -2.03
CA ILE A 246 -4.34 18.04 -2.57
C ILE A 246 -4.12 18.93 -3.78
N LYS A 247 -3.12 19.81 -3.74
CA LYS A 247 -2.77 20.65 -4.88
C LYS A 247 -2.42 19.84 -6.13
N ALA A 248 -1.69 18.73 -5.95
CA ALA A 248 -1.33 17.82 -7.03
C ALA A 248 -2.54 17.07 -7.60
N ILE A 249 -3.51 16.71 -6.74
CA ILE A 249 -4.76 16.08 -7.16
C ILE A 249 -5.67 17.05 -7.94
N ASP A 250 -5.77 18.30 -7.50
CA ASP A 250 -6.64 19.31 -8.12
C ASP A 250 -6.09 19.85 -9.46
N ASN A 251 -4.77 19.77 -9.67
CA ASN A 251 -4.10 20.23 -10.90
C ASN A 251 -3.14 19.15 -11.43
N PRO A 252 -3.70 18.02 -11.91
CA PRO A 252 -2.93 16.89 -12.44
C PRO A 252 -2.38 17.14 -13.85
#